data_AF-A0A154BQQ4-F1
#
_entry.id   AF-A0A154BQQ4-F1
#
_cell.length_a   1.000
_cell.length_b   1.000
_cell.length_c   1.000
_cell.angle_alpha   90.00
_cell.angle_beta   90.00
_cell.angle_gamma   90.00
#
_symmetry.space_group_name_H-M   'P 1'
#
loop_
_entity.id
_entity.type
_entity.pdbx_description
1 polymer ?
#
loop_
_entity_poly.entity_id
_entity_poly.type
_entity_poly.pdbx_seq_one_letter_code
_entity_poly.pdbx_strand_id
1 'polypeptide(L)' 'MDIRHLDWPPFEDALFEKAKRLAGTTSSAAIASNAITLYAMLVLQNMLAEQACNPNANIEAIILITNSIANLADSINII' A
#
# COMPACT_ATOMS: atom_id res chain seq x y z
N MET A 1 -11.15 6.10 27.93
CA MET A 1 -11.48 5.85 26.52
C MET A 1 -10.26 5.23 25.88
N ASP A 2 -10.37 3.97 25.46
CA ASP A 2 -9.27 3.14 24.94
C ASP A 2 -9.12 3.40 23.43
N ILE A 3 -7.92 3.78 22.99
CA ILE A 3 -7.58 4.26 21.64
C ILE A 3 -7.19 3.13 20.67
N ARG A 4 -7.58 1.89 20.96
CA ARG A 4 -7.14 0.69 20.20
C ARG A 4 -8.10 0.18 19.13
N HIS A 5 -9.02 1.01 18.65
CA HIS A 5 -9.92 0.66 17.54
C HIS A 5 -9.82 1.72 16.44
N LEU A 6 -8.70 1.72 15.70
CA LEU A 6 -8.72 2.15 14.30
C LEU A 6 -8.80 0.88 13.46
N ASP A 7 -10.01 0.56 13.03
CA ASP A 7 -10.30 -0.51 12.07
C ASP A 7 -9.68 -0.17 10.71
N TRP A 8 -8.46 -0.64 10.49
CA TRP A 8 -7.72 -0.56 9.22
C TRP A 8 -6.76 -1.75 9.10
N PRO A 9 -6.73 -2.43 7.93
CA PRO A 9 -7.44 -3.70 7.68
C PRO A 9 -6.95 -4.86 8.58
N PRO A 10 -7.69 -5.98 8.68
CA PRO A 10 -7.30 -7.08 9.55
C PRO A 10 -5.93 -7.60 9.14
N PHE A 11 -5.04 -7.74 10.12
CA PHE A 11 -3.69 -8.33 10.03
C PHE A 11 -3.67 -9.80 9.52
N GLU A 12 -4.77 -10.32 8.98
CA GLU A 12 -4.93 -11.63 8.35
C GLU A 12 -5.12 -11.53 6.83
N ASP A 13 -4.56 -10.52 6.17
CA ASP A 13 -4.49 -10.54 4.72
C ASP A 13 -3.52 -11.64 4.26
N ALA A 14 -4.08 -12.75 3.78
CA ALA A 14 -3.30 -13.89 3.30
C ALA A 14 -2.29 -13.50 2.21
N LEU A 15 -2.53 -12.39 1.50
CA LEU A 15 -1.58 -11.84 0.54
C LEU A 15 -0.37 -11.19 1.24
N PHE A 16 -0.58 -10.50 2.35
CA PHE A 16 0.49 -9.88 3.13
C PHE A 16 1.43 -10.93 3.75
N GLU A 17 0.87 -11.97 4.37
CA GLU A 17 1.68 -13.07 4.93
C GLU A 17 2.40 -13.88 3.83
N LYS A 18 1.78 -14.05 2.66
CA LYS A 18 2.46 -14.66 1.50
C LYS A 18 3.60 -13.80 0.98
N ALA A 19 3.41 -12.48 0.88
CA ALA A 19 4.44 -11.55 0.43
C ALA A 19 5.65 -11.55 1.39
N LYS A 20 5.38 -11.55 2.70
CA LYS A 20 6.41 -11.64 3.75
C LYS A 20 7.20 -12.95 3.70
N ARG A 21 6.53 -14.10 3.50
CA ARG A 21 7.19 -15.41 3.35
C ARG A 21 8.05 -15.47 2.08
N LEU A 22 7.59 -14.86 0.99
CA LEU A 22 8.35 -14.78 -0.25
C LEU A 22 9.64 -13.98 -0.04
N ALA A 23 9.58 -12.85 0.68
CA ALA A 23 10.74 -11.99 0.96
C ALA A 23 11.88 -12.70 1.70
N GLY A 24 11.59 -13.75 2.45
CA GLY A 24 12.59 -14.54 3.18
C GLY A 24 13.49 -15.43 2.31
N THR A 25 13.27 -15.56 1.00
CA THR A 25 14.10 -16.39 0.12
C THR A 25 14.89 -15.52 -0.87
N THR A 26 16.22 -15.63 -0.85
CA THR A 26 17.18 -14.66 -1.42
C THR A 26 17.15 -14.48 -2.95
N SER A 27 16.57 -15.41 -3.71
CA SER A 27 16.31 -15.24 -5.16
C SER A 27 14.99 -14.50 -5.45
N SER A 28 14.12 -14.38 -4.45
CA SER A 28 12.80 -13.76 -4.56
C SER A 28 12.62 -12.52 -3.69
N ALA A 29 13.66 -12.05 -2.98
CA ALA A 29 13.59 -10.84 -2.16
C ALA A 29 13.14 -9.60 -2.97
N ALA A 30 13.64 -9.45 -4.19
CA ALA A 30 13.21 -8.36 -5.08
C ALA A 30 11.80 -8.57 -5.63
N ILE A 31 11.40 -9.82 -5.95
CA ILE A 31 10.02 -10.15 -6.36
C ILE A 31 9.04 -9.89 -5.21
N ALA A 32 9.41 -10.26 -3.99
CA ALA A 32 8.61 -10.06 -2.80
C ALA A 32 8.54 -8.59 -2.39
N SER A 33 9.65 -7.85 -2.50
CA SER A 33 9.66 -6.40 -2.32
C SER A 33 8.71 -5.73 -3.33
N ASN A 34 8.78 -6.11 -4.60
CA ASN A 34 7.84 -5.63 -5.62
C ASN A 34 6.39 -5.99 -5.29
N ALA A 35 6.13 -7.21 -4.79
CA ALA A 35 4.79 -7.63 -4.37
C ALA A 35 4.24 -6.79 -3.20
N ILE A 36 5.08 -6.47 -2.20
CA ILE A 36 4.72 -5.60 -1.08
C ILE A 36 4.45 -4.17 -1.59
N THR A 37 5.31 -3.65 -2.45
CA THR A 37 5.15 -2.33 -3.07
C THR A 37 3.83 -2.25 -3.87
N LEU A 38 3.53 -3.26 -4.69
CA LEU A 38 2.28 -3.35 -5.44
C LEU A 38 1.05 -3.43 -4.52
N TYR A 39 1.14 -4.21 -3.44
CA TYR A 39 0.07 -4.28 -2.44
C TYR A 39 -0.18 -2.93 -1.78
N ALA A 40 0.89 -2.24 -1.35
CA ALA A 40 0.78 -0.90 -0.77
C ALA A 40 0.16 0.10 -1.77
N MET A 41 0.53 0.02 -3.05
CA MET A 41 -0.07 0.84 -4.11
C MET A 41 -1.57 0.55 -4.27
N LEU A 42 -2.02 -0.70 -4.22
CA LEU A 42 -3.44 -1.05 -4.29
C LEU A 42 -4.25 -0.47 -3.12
N VAL A 43 -3.69 -0.56 -1.91
CA VAL A 43 -4.32 0.04 -0.73
C VAL A 43 -4.44 1.55 -0.88
N LEU A 44 -3.38 2.23 -1.34
CA LEU A 44 -3.41 3.67 -1.57
C LEU A 44 -4.38 4.08 -2.69
N GLN A 45 -4.53 3.26 -3.74
CA GLN A 45 -5.52 3.52 -4.81
C GLN A 45 -6.95 3.45 -4.28
N ASN A 46 -7.26 2.52 -3.37
CA ASN A 46 -8.57 2.48 -2.71
C ASN A 46 -8.80 3.73 -1.85
N MET A 47 -7.80 4.15 -1.06
CA MET A 47 -7.89 5.39 -0.28
C MET A 47 -8.08 6.61 -1.20
N LEU A 48 -7.38 6.66 -2.34
CA LEU A 48 -7.52 7.73 -3.32
C LEU A 48 -8.96 7.79 -3.86
N ALA A 49 -9.56 6.65 -4.17
CA ALA A 49 -10.93 6.57 -4.66
C ALA A 49 -11.94 7.11 -3.64
N GLU A 50 -11.75 6.79 -2.35
CA GLU A 50 -12.58 7.34 -1.25
C GLU A 50 -12.44 8.87 -1.13
N GLN A 51 -11.21 9.38 -1.17
CA GLN A 51 -10.95 10.82 -1.07
C GLN A 51 -11.50 11.59 -2.29
N ALA A 52 -11.45 10.97 -3.47
CA ALA A 52 -11.95 11.53 -4.72
C ALA A 52 -13.49 11.68 -4.77
N CYS A 53 -14.25 11.10 -3.83
CA CYS A 53 -15.69 11.36 -3.71
C CYS A 53 -16.01 12.82 -3.37
N ASN A 54 -15.09 13.54 -2.72
CA ASN A 54 -15.20 14.99 -2.49
C ASN A 54 -13.84 15.69 -2.73
N PRO A 55 -13.46 15.89 -4.00
CA PRO A 55 -12.09 16.25 -4.33
C PRO A 55 -11.71 17.67 -3.89
N ASN A 56 -12.67 18.59 -3.84
CA ASN A 56 -12.41 19.97 -3.42
C ASN A 56 -12.10 20.07 -1.92
N ALA A 57 -12.75 19.24 -1.10
CA ALA A 57 -12.51 19.18 0.34
C ALA A 57 -11.23 18.39 0.68
N ASN A 58 -10.83 17.46 -0.17
CA ASN A 58 -9.77 16.48 0.10
C ASN A 58 -8.53 16.65 -0.81
N ILE A 59 -8.36 17.81 -1.46
CA ILE A 59 -7.32 18.02 -2.47
C ILE A 59 -5.91 17.73 -1.92
N GLU A 60 -5.62 18.10 -0.67
CA GLU A 60 -4.34 17.84 -0.03
C GLU A 60 -4.09 16.34 0.18
N ALA A 61 -5.10 15.60 0.64
CA ALA A 61 -5.02 14.16 0.83
C ALA A 61 -4.83 13.43 -0.51
N ILE A 62 -5.55 13.87 -1.55
CA ILE A 62 -5.42 13.34 -2.91
C ILE A 62 -3.98 13.53 -3.43
N ILE A 63 -3.41 14.74 -3.29
CA ILE A 63 -2.04 15.02 -3.70
C ILE A 63 -1.04 14.14 -2.94
N LEU A 64 -1.20 14.03 -1.62
CA LEU A 64 -0.33 13.22 -0.77
C LEU A 64 -0.36 11.73 -1.18
N ILE A 65 -1.55 11.17 -1.37
CA ILE A 65 -1.72 9.76 -1.76
C ILE A 65 -1.14 9.53 -3.14
N THR A 66 -1.39 10.43 -4.10
CA THR A 66 -0.90 10.28 -5.48
C THR A 66 0.63 10.36 -5.54
N ASN A 67 1.25 11.26 -4.78
CA ASN A 67 2.71 11.32 -4.64
C ASN A 67 3.29 10.05 -3.99
N SER A 68 2.59 9.51 -2.99
CA SER A 68 3.01 8.26 -2.34
C SER A 68 2.96 7.06 -3.30
N ILE A 69 1.94 7.00 -4.17
CA ILE A 69 1.84 5.99 -5.23
C ILE A 69 3.00 6.14 -6.23
N ALA A 70 3.31 7.37 -6.65
CA ALA A 70 4.43 7.62 -7.58
C ALA A 70 5.77 7.16 -6.99
N ASN A 71 6.06 7.52 -5.74
CA ASN A 71 7.29 7.11 -5.05
C ASN A 71 7.40 5.58 -4.89
N LEU A 72 6.27 4.90 -4.64
CA LEU A 72 6.24 3.44 -4.59
C LEU A 72 6.48 2.82 -5.97
N ALA A 73 5.89 3.38 -7.03
CA ALA A 73 6.13 2.91 -8.40
C ALA A 73 7.61 2.98 -8.78
N ASP A 74 8.29 4.08 -8.40
CA ASP A 74 9.74 4.26 -8.62
C ASP A 74 10.60 3.26 -7.82
N SER A 75 10.03 2.64 -6.78
CA SER A 75 10.70 1.64 -5.94
C SER A 75 10.57 0.21 -6.49
N ILE A 76 9.80 -0.01 -7.57
CA ILE A 76 9.68 -1.33 -8.20
C ILE A 76 10.92 -1.62 -9.04
N ASN A 77 11.62 -2.71 -8.72
CA ASN A 77 12.80 -3.13 -9.44
C ASN A 77 12.42 -4.15 -10.53
N ILE A 78 12.46 -3.76 -11.81
CA ILE A 78 12.22 -4.68 -12.93
C ILE A 78 13.49 -5.53 -13.12
N ILE A 79 13.44 -6.78 -12.64
CA ILE A 79 14.51 -7.79 -12.77
C ILE A 79 14.41 -8.48 -14.13
#